data_AF-A0A292Q246-F1
#
_entry.id   AF-A0A292Q246-F1
#
_cell.length_a   1.000
_cell.length_b   1.000
_cell.length_c   1.000
_cell.angle_alpha   90.00
_cell.angle_beta   90.00
_cell.angle_gamma   90.00
#
_symmetry.space_group_name_H-M   'P 1'
#
loop_
_entity.id
_entity.type
_entity.pdbx_description
1 polymer ?
#
loop_
_entity_poly.entity_id
_entity_poly.type
_entity_poly.pdbx_seq_one_letter_code
_entity_poly.pdbx_strand_id
1 'polypeptide(L)'
;MTDRLASFAARLCLTAEVMTRRGASIHRQNQVVRSLWPGALCHQVGSFPTRTSLMSRCVYSFSFRSSSPSPARWNRSGLTMGWMSSDVDLLVSIPGMDDERRGVVEAATRMKDAVAKNNISKPWNCMVISGARVPILTYMDENETPPLKFDISFQKDNAVKNTTYLIEKFDERPFMRDIVILLKYWLREKQLNEVYKGGLGSYCVSLTVIGFFNFKRRTLGWQEYEAFIAGPRYNMFVEYLEFWTSWRYREDTMIPDPGVILTKGQSTRKPLGFMLRIIDPTDPENDVGKGSHKIPRVVRAMVKLKQAIQRLGPDMEFPALDRVLSGTPAEKEMFLTQKAHQDRNNRKMQLQMERRLRRAERNAEKAAERRGRIGPAVQKSLEKLREKHEQFITRRPTLAVEVAMEEFLRKNPGSSEQDLPGLRHGPGPGDRGAESATTNAGSPVPMEDTGKSPEQLEREAKHAATIEKKRLKREKMLQKREERKREKKERKVRKRMEAERRKQLAEEEKLANGRESC
;
A
#
# COMPACT_ATOMS: atom_id res chain seq x y z
N MET A 1 -26.53 -28.68 -6.35
CA MET A 1 -25.73 -28.15 -5.22
C MET A 1 -25.45 -26.68 -5.47
N THR A 2 -25.63 -25.82 -4.47
CA THR A 2 -25.31 -24.38 -4.58
C THR A 2 -23.79 -24.20 -4.59
N ASP A 3 -23.27 -23.48 -5.59
CA ASP A 3 -21.84 -23.14 -5.63
C ASP A 3 -21.48 -22.21 -4.46
N ARG A 4 -20.84 -22.79 -3.44
CA ARG A 4 -20.47 -22.09 -2.21
C ARG A 4 -19.43 -21.00 -2.47
N LEU A 5 -18.49 -21.21 -3.38
CA LEU A 5 -17.42 -20.24 -3.64
C LEU A 5 -17.95 -19.02 -4.40
N ALA A 6 -18.79 -19.25 -5.41
CA ALA A 6 -19.48 -18.17 -6.14
C ALA A 6 -20.40 -17.37 -5.20
N SER A 7 -21.16 -18.07 -4.34
CA SER A 7 -22.02 -17.43 -3.34
C SER A 7 -21.23 -16.59 -2.34
N PHE A 8 -20.05 -17.06 -1.92
CA PHE A 8 -19.16 -16.30 -1.05
C PHE A 8 -18.59 -15.07 -1.76
N ALA A 9 -18.16 -15.19 -3.02
CA ALA A 9 -17.71 -14.06 -3.84
C ALA A 9 -18.82 -13.00 -3.99
N ALA A 10 -20.06 -13.41 -4.25
CA ALA A 10 -21.22 -12.51 -4.31
C ALA A 10 -21.42 -11.73 -3.00
N ARG A 11 -21.22 -12.36 -1.83
CA ARG A 11 -21.29 -11.67 -0.52
C ARG A 11 -20.18 -10.65 -0.27
N LEU A 12 -19.08 -10.72 -1.03
CA LEU A 12 -17.99 -9.75 -0.98
C LEU A 12 -18.24 -8.55 -1.92
N CYS A 13 -19.12 -8.70 -2.91
CA CYS A 13 -19.50 -7.66 -3.85
C CYS A 13 -20.36 -6.58 -3.19
N LEU A 14 -20.36 -5.37 -3.75
CA LEU A 14 -21.32 -4.34 -3.35
C LEU A 14 -22.77 -4.81 -3.56
N THR A 15 -23.65 -4.49 -2.61
CA THR A 15 -25.10 -4.68 -2.81
C THR A 15 -25.64 -3.66 -3.82
N ALA A 16 -26.80 -3.96 -4.42
CA ALA A 16 -27.47 -3.04 -5.34
C ALA A 16 -27.75 -1.67 -4.70
N GLU A 17 -28.12 -1.65 -3.41
CA GLU A 17 -28.32 -0.43 -2.63
C GLU A 17 -27.03 0.41 -2.54
N VAL A 18 -25.91 -0.22 -2.18
CA VAL A 18 -24.61 0.47 -2.11
C VAL A 18 -24.15 0.96 -3.48
N MET A 19 -24.38 0.18 -4.54
CA MET A 19 -24.09 0.61 -5.91
C MET A 19 -24.93 1.84 -6.30
N THR A 20 -26.20 1.87 -5.93
CA THR A 20 -27.11 2.99 -6.19
C THR A 20 -26.65 4.25 -5.46
N ARG A 21 -26.32 4.15 -4.17
CA ARG A 21 -25.78 5.29 -3.39
C ARG A 21 -24.47 5.82 -3.98
N ARG A 22 -23.54 4.94 -4.33
CA ARG A 22 -22.30 5.32 -5.02
C ARG A 22 -22.56 5.98 -6.37
N GLY A 23 -23.54 5.51 -7.13
CA GLY A 23 -23.99 6.14 -8.37
C GLY A 23 -24.49 7.57 -8.17
N ALA A 24 -25.27 7.81 -7.11
CA ALA A 24 -25.71 9.16 -6.74
C ALA A 24 -24.53 10.07 -6.35
N SER A 25 -23.57 9.55 -5.57
CA SER A 25 -22.35 10.28 -5.24
C SER A 25 -21.52 10.62 -6.48
N ILE A 26 -21.32 9.67 -7.40
CA ILE A 26 -20.65 9.91 -8.69
C ILE A 26 -21.37 10.99 -9.50
N HIS A 27 -22.70 10.98 -9.51
CA HIS A 27 -23.48 12.01 -10.19
C HIS A 27 -23.22 13.41 -9.62
N ARG A 28 -23.17 13.56 -8.28
CA ARG A 28 -22.78 14.82 -7.64
C ARG A 28 -21.40 15.29 -8.09
N GLN A 29 -20.42 14.38 -8.17
CA GLN A 29 -19.07 14.76 -8.60
C GLN A 29 -19.03 15.19 -10.06
N ASN A 30 -19.83 14.55 -10.91
CA ASN A 30 -19.98 14.94 -12.30
C ASN A 30 -20.58 16.35 -12.43
N GLN A 31 -21.54 16.73 -11.58
CA GLN A 31 -22.09 18.09 -11.56
C GLN A 31 -21.03 19.12 -11.17
N VAL A 32 -20.19 18.83 -10.17
CA VAL A 32 -19.06 19.69 -9.79
C VAL A 32 -18.09 19.85 -10.96
N VAL A 33 -17.68 18.76 -11.60
CA VAL A 33 -16.78 18.81 -12.77
C VAL A 33 -17.37 19.66 -13.89
N ARG A 34 -18.65 19.47 -14.24
CA ARG A 34 -19.32 20.25 -15.29
C ARG A 34 -19.47 21.74 -14.96
N SER A 35 -19.60 22.08 -13.67
CA SER A 35 -19.63 23.48 -13.22
C SER A 35 -18.27 24.18 -13.39
N LEU A 36 -17.16 23.43 -13.24
CA LEU A 36 -15.81 23.96 -13.40
C LEU A 36 -15.38 24.04 -14.86
N TRP A 37 -15.75 23.02 -15.64
CA TRP A 37 -15.38 22.87 -17.04
C TRP A 37 -16.60 22.43 -17.85
N PRO A 38 -17.35 23.38 -18.43
CA PRO A 38 -18.42 23.06 -19.37
C PRO A 38 -17.87 22.22 -20.54
N GLY A 39 -18.47 21.04 -20.76
CA GLY A 39 -18.02 20.09 -21.79
C GLY A 39 -17.03 19.01 -21.31
N ALA A 40 -16.58 19.05 -20.05
CA ALA A 40 -15.77 17.96 -19.50
C ALA A 40 -16.57 16.65 -19.39
N LEU A 41 -15.87 15.54 -19.63
CA LEU A 41 -16.41 14.18 -19.52
C LEU A 41 -15.86 13.51 -18.26
N CYS A 42 -16.76 12.85 -17.54
CA CYS A 42 -16.42 12.03 -16.37
C CYS A 42 -16.58 10.56 -16.72
N HIS A 43 -15.48 9.82 -16.73
CA HIS A 43 -15.46 8.39 -16.97
C HIS A 43 -15.27 7.66 -15.64
N GLN A 44 -16.18 6.72 -15.34
CA GLN A 44 -15.97 5.77 -14.24
C GLN A 44 -14.90 4.77 -14.67
N VAL A 45 -13.87 4.60 -13.84
CA VAL A 45 -12.77 3.67 -14.13
C VAL A 45 -12.55 2.72 -12.95
N GLY A 46 -11.76 1.66 -13.17
CA GLY A 46 -11.32 0.78 -12.08
C GLY A 46 -12.37 -0.20 -11.57
N SER A 47 -12.41 -0.40 -10.25
CA SER A 47 -13.11 -1.55 -9.66
C SER A 47 -14.63 -1.45 -9.64
N PHE A 48 -15.16 -0.23 -9.64
CA PHE A 48 -16.59 0.04 -9.56
C PHE A 48 -17.32 -0.36 -10.84
N PRO A 49 -16.98 0.17 -12.04
CA PRO A 49 -17.65 -0.22 -13.28
C PRO A 49 -17.37 -1.68 -13.68
N THR A 50 -16.22 -2.25 -13.30
CA THR A 50 -15.91 -3.67 -13.55
C THR A 50 -16.67 -4.64 -12.64
N ARG A 51 -17.47 -4.12 -11.68
CA ARG A 51 -18.19 -4.87 -10.65
C ARG A 51 -17.27 -5.75 -9.79
N THR A 52 -16.04 -5.32 -9.57
CA THR A 52 -15.06 -6.01 -8.72
C THR A 52 -14.81 -5.29 -7.39
N SER A 53 -15.53 -4.20 -7.09
CA SER A 53 -15.44 -3.51 -5.81
C SER A 53 -15.83 -4.41 -4.65
N LEU A 54 -15.01 -4.39 -3.59
CA LEU A 54 -15.25 -5.13 -2.37
C LEU A 54 -16.05 -4.29 -1.38
N MET A 55 -17.03 -4.91 -0.72
CA MET A 55 -17.70 -4.31 0.43
C MET A 55 -16.71 -4.08 1.59
N SER A 56 -17.00 -3.03 2.37
CA SER A 56 -16.36 -2.82 3.65
C SER A 56 -16.76 -3.93 4.60
N ARG A 57 -15.80 -4.49 5.33
CA ARG A 57 -16.13 -5.18 6.58
C ARG A 57 -16.13 -4.14 7.69
N CYS A 58 -17.26 -3.99 8.37
CA CYS A 58 -17.23 -3.48 9.73
C CYS A 58 -16.45 -4.53 10.54
N VAL A 59 -15.15 -4.29 10.78
CA VAL A 59 -14.43 -5.09 11.77
C VAL A 59 -15.10 -4.76 13.09
N TYR A 60 -15.66 -5.80 13.75
CA TYR A 60 -16.50 -5.76 14.96
C TYR A 60 -18.01 -5.69 14.74
N SER A 61 -18.58 -6.80 14.25
CA SER A 61 -19.83 -7.34 14.82
C SER A 61 -19.51 -8.62 15.61
N PHE A 62 -18.73 -8.50 16.69
CA PHE A 62 -18.82 -9.50 17.76
C PHE A 62 -20.06 -9.11 18.57
N SER A 63 -21.13 -9.87 18.42
CA SER A 63 -22.32 -9.74 19.25
C SER A 63 -21.95 -10.15 20.68
N PHE A 64 -21.36 -9.23 21.45
CA PHE A 64 -21.30 -9.38 22.89
C PHE A 64 -22.72 -9.12 23.41
N ARG A 65 -23.44 -10.20 23.76
CA ARG A 65 -24.62 -10.11 24.63
C ARG A 65 -24.12 -9.63 25.99
N SER A 66 -24.04 -8.32 26.17
CA SER A 66 -24.06 -7.69 27.49
C SER A 66 -24.49 -6.25 27.33
N SER A 67 -25.65 -5.97 27.92
CA SER A 67 -26.28 -4.71 28.29
C SER A 67 -25.49 -3.42 28.02
N SER A 68 -26.19 -2.50 27.32
CA SER A 68 -25.90 -1.07 27.10
C SER A 68 -24.59 -0.69 26.38
N PRO A 69 -24.65 -0.20 25.12
CA PRO A 69 -23.48 0.35 24.45
C PRO A 69 -23.20 1.75 25.01
N SER A 70 -22.20 1.89 25.88
CA SER A 70 -21.68 3.23 26.21
C SER A 70 -20.76 3.71 25.07
N PRO A 71 -20.98 4.91 24.52
CA PRO A 71 -20.17 5.48 23.42
C PRO A 71 -18.68 5.68 23.79
N ALA A 72 -18.32 5.60 25.07
CA ALA A 72 -16.99 5.92 25.57
C ALA A 72 -15.91 4.83 25.29
N ARG A 73 -16.29 3.60 24.92
CA ARG A 73 -15.31 2.51 24.70
C ARG A 73 -14.68 2.50 23.30
N TRP A 74 -15.29 3.18 22.34
CA TRP A 74 -14.86 3.25 20.94
C TRP A 74 -13.59 4.10 20.73
N ASN A 75 -13.25 4.99 21.67
CA ASN A 75 -12.20 6.00 21.52
C ASN A 75 -10.80 5.60 22.02
N ARG A 76 -10.61 4.40 22.59
CA ARG A 76 -9.36 4.08 23.31
C ARG A 76 -8.20 3.61 22.42
N SER A 77 -8.41 3.37 21.13
CA SER A 77 -7.41 2.75 20.25
C SER A 77 -6.83 3.64 19.15
N GLY A 78 -7.33 4.86 18.92
CA GLY A 78 -6.83 5.71 17.83
C GLY A 78 -6.86 5.03 16.45
N LEU A 79 -7.65 3.95 16.32
CA LEU A 79 -7.92 3.28 15.07
C LEU A 79 -8.94 4.16 14.37
N THR A 80 -8.45 5.06 13.51
CA THR A 80 -9.27 5.62 12.44
C THR A 80 -10.05 4.47 11.83
N MET A 81 -11.39 4.58 11.86
CA MET A 81 -12.32 3.62 11.30
C MET A 81 -11.77 3.21 9.94
N GLY A 82 -11.22 2.00 9.86
CA GLY A 82 -10.45 1.59 8.70
C GLY A 82 -11.37 1.66 7.50
N TRP A 83 -11.11 2.58 6.59
CA TRP A 83 -11.78 2.71 5.31
C TRP A 83 -11.60 1.39 4.54
N MET A 84 -12.55 0.47 4.65
CA MET A 84 -12.42 -0.90 4.18
C MET A 84 -13.27 -1.22 2.95
N SER A 85 -14.05 -0.27 2.46
CA SER A 85 -14.72 -0.37 1.15
C SER A 85 -13.78 0.02 0.03
N SER A 86 -13.89 -0.60 -1.14
CA SER A 86 -13.21 -0.12 -2.34
C SER A 86 -13.55 1.35 -2.62
N ASP A 87 -12.56 2.10 -3.07
CA ASP A 87 -12.68 3.46 -3.60
C ASP A 87 -13.49 3.50 -4.89
N VAL A 88 -13.84 4.73 -5.29
CA VAL A 88 -14.36 5.05 -6.62
C VAL A 88 -13.30 5.85 -7.36
N ASP A 89 -12.89 5.33 -8.51
CA ASP A 89 -11.93 5.98 -9.40
C ASP A 89 -12.68 6.71 -10.53
N LEU A 90 -12.38 7.99 -10.73
CA LEU A 90 -12.88 8.77 -11.85
C LEU A 90 -11.73 9.29 -12.71
N LEU A 91 -11.94 9.27 -14.02
CA LEU A 91 -11.13 10.01 -14.97
C LEU A 91 -11.95 11.20 -15.48
N VAL A 92 -11.38 12.40 -15.37
CA VAL A 92 -11.95 13.62 -15.94
C VAL A 92 -11.17 14.02 -17.18
N SER A 93 -11.86 14.11 -18.30
CA SER A 93 -11.33 14.58 -19.58
C SER A 93 -11.83 15.99 -19.85
N ILE A 94 -10.92 16.97 -19.85
CA ILE A 94 -11.24 18.38 -20.03
C ILE A 94 -10.91 18.77 -21.48
N PRO A 95 -11.89 19.28 -22.26
CA PRO A 95 -11.64 19.71 -23.64
C PRO A 95 -10.53 20.75 -23.74
N GLY A 96 -9.62 20.57 -24.70
CA GLY A 96 -8.53 21.50 -24.99
C GLY A 96 -7.37 21.52 -23.97
N MET A 97 -7.44 20.70 -22.92
CA MET A 97 -6.36 20.58 -21.93
C MET A 97 -5.39 19.47 -22.32
N ASP A 98 -4.09 19.77 -22.29
CA ASP A 98 -3.02 18.81 -22.54
C ASP A 98 -2.72 17.89 -21.33
N ASP A 99 -1.84 16.92 -21.56
CA ASP A 99 -1.37 15.97 -20.56
C ASP A 99 -0.19 16.54 -19.73
N GLU A 100 0.11 17.84 -19.81
CA GLU A 100 1.21 18.44 -19.06
C GLU A 100 0.94 18.40 -17.57
N ARG A 101 1.96 17.99 -16.80
CA ARG A 101 1.85 17.83 -15.34
C ARG A 101 1.33 19.09 -14.65
N ARG A 102 1.74 20.27 -15.11
CA ARG A 102 1.33 21.56 -14.53
C ARG A 102 -0.18 21.75 -14.67
N GLY A 103 -0.72 21.61 -15.87
CA GLY A 103 -2.16 21.72 -16.12
C GLY A 103 -2.94 20.68 -15.33
N VAL A 104 -2.49 19.43 -15.29
CA VAL A 104 -3.11 18.34 -14.52
C VAL A 104 -3.17 18.65 -13.02
N VAL A 105 -2.09 19.17 -12.44
CA VAL A 105 -2.05 19.54 -11.02
C VAL A 105 -2.95 20.75 -10.74
N GLU A 106 -3.00 21.72 -11.66
CA GLU A 106 -3.89 22.88 -11.56
C GLU A 106 -5.36 22.46 -11.61
N ALA A 107 -5.74 21.58 -12.53
CA ALA A 107 -7.09 21.03 -12.60
C ALA A 107 -7.46 20.26 -11.32
N ALA A 108 -6.56 19.40 -10.82
CA ALA A 108 -6.77 18.70 -9.56
C ALA A 108 -6.93 19.65 -8.36
N THR A 109 -6.20 20.76 -8.35
CA THR A 109 -6.31 21.80 -7.30
C THR A 109 -7.64 22.55 -7.39
N ARG A 110 -8.05 22.94 -8.61
CA ARG A 110 -9.35 23.60 -8.83
C ARG A 110 -10.52 22.69 -8.43
N MET A 111 -10.43 21.40 -8.73
CA MET A 111 -11.43 20.42 -8.29
C MET A 111 -11.42 20.24 -6.78
N LYS A 112 -10.25 20.19 -6.13
CA LYS A 112 -10.13 20.16 -4.66
C LYS A 112 -10.89 21.32 -4.02
N ASP A 113 -10.67 22.53 -4.51
CA ASP A 113 -11.30 23.74 -3.97
C ASP A 113 -12.82 23.72 -4.16
N ALA A 114 -13.29 23.24 -5.32
CA ALA A 114 -14.71 23.08 -5.58
C ALA A 114 -15.37 22.01 -4.69
N VAL A 115 -14.72 20.86 -4.48
CA VAL A 115 -15.20 19.80 -3.58
C VAL A 115 -15.32 20.34 -2.15
N ALA A 116 -14.35 21.13 -1.69
CA ALA A 116 -14.42 21.77 -0.38
C ALA A 116 -15.53 22.83 -0.31
N LYS A 117 -15.65 23.70 -1.32
CA LYS A 117 -16.69 24.75 -1.39
C LYS A 117 -18.11 24.18 -1.38
N ASN A 118 -18.31 23.01 -2.00
CA ASN A 118 -19.61 22.32 -2.02
C ASN A 118 -19.85 21.44 -0.78
N ASN A 119 -19.01 21.52 0.27
CA ASN A 119 -19.11 20.71 1.49
C ASN A 119 -19.13 19.19 1.24
N ILE A 120 -18.49 18.73 0.16
CA ILE A 120 -18.44 17.30 -0.19
C ILE A 120 -17.37 16.58 0.63
N SER A 121 -16.22 17.23 0.85
CA SER A 121 -15.13 16.69 1.67
C SER A 121 -14.71 17.67 2.74
N LYS A 122 -14.27 17.17 3.90
CA LYS A 122 -13.49 17.99 4.83
C LYS A 122 -12.15 18.40 4.19
N PRO A 123 -11.62 19.60 4.47
CA PRO A 123 -10.37 20.08 3.88
C PRO A 123 -9.16 19.17 4.12
N TRP A 124 -9.05 18.57 5.31
CA TRP A 124 -7.96 17.66 5.67
C TRP A 124 -8.08 16.26 5.08
N ASN A 125 -9.28 15.91 4.61
CA ASN A 125 -9.56 14.68 3.87
C ASN A 125 -9.49 14.90 2.36
N CYS A 126 -9.01 16.05 1.87
CA CYS A 126 -8.96 16.39 0.44
C CYS A 126 -7.56 16.84 0.01
N MET A 127 -6.91 16.03 -0.84
CA MET A 127 -5.49 16.20 -1.16
C MET A 127 -5.18 15.96 -2.64
N VAL A 128 -4.30 16.79 -3.20
CA VAL A 128 -3.69 16.56 -4.51
C VAL A 128 -2.37 15.82 -4.33
N ILE A 129 -2.27 14.60 -4.85
CA ILE A 129 -1.04 13.82 -4.91
C ILE A 129 -0.29 14.20 -6.18
N SER A 130 0.43 15.32 -6.13
CA SER A 130 1.15 15.90 -7.27
C SER A 130 2.39 15.09 -7.68
N GLY A 131 2.98 14.29 -6.78
CA GLY A 131 4.28 13.61 -6.96
C GLY A 131 4.24 12.22 -7.61
N ALA A 132 3.06 11.68 -7.92
CA ALA A 132 2.92 10.36 -8.55
C ALA A 132 3.19 10.41 -10.08
N ARG A 133 3.25 9.25 -10.76
CA ARG A 133 3.38 9.19 -12.24
C ARG A 133 2.20 9.89 -12.93
N VAL A 134 1.02 9.78 -12.34
CA VAL A 134 -0.21 10.48 -12.71
C VAL A 134 -0.64 11.24 -11.46
N PRO A 135 -0.65 12.58 -11.48
CA PRO A 135 -1.21 13.36 -10.38
C PRO A 135 -2.69 13.01 -10.17
N ILE A 136 -3.11 12.84 -8.92
CA ILE A 136 -4.47 12.41 -8.56
C ILE A 136 -4.98 13.30 -7.43
N LEU A 137 -6.23 13.72 -7.51
CA LEU A 137 -6.98 14.26 -6.38
C LEU A 137 -7.61 13.10 -5.60
N THR A 138 -7.25 12.92 -4.33
CA THR A 138 -7.87 11.94 -3.44
C THR A 138 -8.67 12.64 -2.37
N TYR A 139 -9.91 12.21 -2.12
CA TYR A 139 -10.73 12.74 -1.04
C TYR A 139 -11.80 11.79 -0.50
N MET A 140 -12.46 12.19 0.58
CA MET A 140 -13.62 11.48 1.15
C MET A 140 -14.90 12.28 0.89
N ASP A 141 -15.89 11.68 0.23
CA ASP A 141 -17.25 12.23 0.18
C ASP A 141 -17.94 11.96 1.51
N GLU A 142 -18.03 12.99 2.34
CA GLU A 142 -18.61 13.00 3.68
C GLU A 142 -20.15 12.96 3.65
N ASN A 143 -20.77 13.15 2.48
CA ASN A 143 -22.21 13.00 2.32
C ASN A 143 -22.66 11.54 2.28
N GLU A 144 -21.71 10.60 2.17
CA GLU A 144 -21.96 9.17 2.30
C GLU A 144 -21.74 8.72 3.75
N THR A 145 -22.54 7.76 4.20
CA THR A 145 -22.32 7.07 5.49
C THR A 145 -22.08 5.59 5.26
N PRO A 146 -20.89 5.06 5.61
CA PRO A 146 -19.67 5.81 5.95
C PRO A 146 -19.12 6.61 4.74
N PRO A 147 -18.25 7.62 4.97
CA PRO A 147 -17.68 8.43 3.89
C PRO A 147 -17.01 7.60 2.79
N LEU A 148 -17.21 8.01 1.54
CA LEU A 148 -16.76 7.28 0.36
C LEU A 148 -15.48 7.88 -0.21
N LYS A 149 -14.43 7.06 -0.33
CA LYS A 149 -13.16 7.50 -0.94
C LYS A 149 -13.30 7.67 -2.46
N PHE A 150 -12.90 8.83 -2.97
CA PHE A 150 -12.73 9.13 -4.38
C PHE A 150 -11.27 9.36 -4.73
N ASP A 151 -10.83 8.78 -5.83
CA ASP A 151 -9.57 9.11 -6.50
C ASP A 151 -9.91 9.64 -7.91
N ILE A 152 -9.70 10.94 -8.14
CA ILE A 152 -9.94 11.61 -9.43
C ILE A 152 -8.61 11.86 -10.12
N SER A 153 -8.45 11.26 -11.28
CA SER A 153 -7.37 11.57 -12.22
C SER A 153 -7.89 12.52 -13.30
N PHE A 154 -7.00 13.34 -13.81
CA PHE A 154 -7.25 14.24 -14.93
C PHE A 154 -6.37 13.76 -16.08
N GLN A 155 -7.00 13.56 -17.24
CA GLN A 155 -6.36 13.07 -18.46
C GLN A 155 -5.77 11.64 -18.34
N LYS A 156 -5.28 11.13 -19.49
CA LYS A 156 -4.82 9.75 -19.75
C LYS A 156 -5.91 8.69 -19.87
N ASP A 157 -6.21 8.40 -21.12
CA ASP A 157 -7.20 7.42 -21.56
C ASP A 157 -6.88 5.96 -21.22
N ASN A 158 -5.64 5.65 -20.79
CA ASN A 158 -5.27 4.27 -20.44
C ASN A 158 -6.20 3.70 -19.36
N ALA A 159 -6.58 4.49 -18.36
CA ALA A 159 -7.51 4.01 -17.33
C ALA A 159 -8.88 3.58 -17.93
N VAL A 160 -9.37 4.31 -18.95
CA VAL A 160 -10.61 3.98 -19.66
C VAL A 160 -10.43 2.75 -20.53
N LYS A 161 -9.32 2.64 -21.28
CA LYS A 161 -9.00 1.45 -22.10
C LYS A 161 -8.92 0.19 -21.25
N ASN A 162 -8.13 0.23 -20.17
CA ASN A 162 -7.96 -0.90 -19.25
C ASN A 162 -9.28 -1.30 -18.60
N THR A 163 -10.11 -0.33 -18.19
CA THR A 163 -11.42 -0.59 -17.59
C THR A 163 -12.39 -1.21 -18.59
N THR A 164 -12.48 -0.65 -19.81
CA THR A 164 -13.35 -1.14 -20.88
C THR A 164 -13.00 -2.56 -21.27
N TYR A 165 -11.70 -2.85 -21.43
CA TYR A 165 -11.20 -4.19 -21.69
C TYR A 165 -11.61 -5.19 -20.59
N LEU A 166 -11.50 -4.81 -19.31
CA LEU A 166 -11.93 -5.69 -18.21
C LEU A 166 -13.43 -5.92 -18.18
N ILE A 167 -14.24 -4.90 -18.49
CA ILE A 167 -15.70 -5.03 -18.60
C ILE A 167 -16.02 -6.06 -19.68
N GLU A 168 -15.48 -5.89 -20.89
CA GLU A 168 -15.68 -6.81 -22.01
C GLU A 168 -15.34 -8.26 -21.61
N LYS A 169 -14.14 -8.49 -21.04
CA LYS A 169 -13.73 -9.86 -20.68
C LYS A 169 -14.57 -10.45 -19.55
N PHE A 170 -14.97 -9.65 -18.56
CA PHE A 170 -15.81 -10.14 -17.46
C PHE A 170 -17.28 -10.32 -17.85
N ASP A 171 -17.76 -9.61 -18.86
CA ASP A 171 -19.12 -9.83 -19.39
C ASP A 171 -19.14 -11.03 -20.35
N GLU A 172 -18.07 -11.26 -21.13
CA GLU A 172 -17.87 -12.48 -21.91
C GLU A 172 -17.82 -13.73 -21.01
N ARG A 173 -17.07 -13.67 -19.89
CA ARG A 173 -16.84 -14.81 -18.99
C ARG A 173 -16.98 -14.40 -17.52
N PRO A 174 -18.21 -14.32 -16.99
CA PRO A 174 -18.49 -13.80 -15.64
C PRO A 174 -17.83 -14.55 -14.48
N PHE A 175 -17.56 -15.85 -14.63
CA PHE A 175 -16.89 -16.66 -13.60
C PHE A 175 -15.48 -16.12 -13.25
N MET A 176 -14.81 -15.42 -14.17
CA MET A 176 -13.51 -14.78 -13.91
C MET A 176 -13.62 -13.70 -12.84
N ARG A 177 -14.75 -12.97 -12.81
CA ARG A 177 -15.02 -11.91 -11.83
C ARG A 177 -15.06 -12.48 -10.41
N ASP A 178 -15.68 -13.64 -10.21
CA ASP A 178 -15.75 -14.33 -8.91
C ASP A 178 -14.35 -14.64 -8.38
N ILE A 179 -13.49 -15.20 -9.23
CA ILE A 179 -12.09 -15.52 -8.89
C ILE A 179 -11.29 -14.25 -8.55
N VAL A 180 -11.44 -13.19 -9.34
CA VAL A 180 -10.80 -11.89 -9.06
C VAL A 180 -11.24 -11.33 -7.71
N ILE A 181 -12.52 -11.41 -7.37
CA ILE A 181 -13.05 -10.91 -6.10
C ILE A 181 -12.46 -11.67 -4.91
N LEU A 182 -12.40 -12.99 -4.97
CA LEU A 182 -11.79 -13.83 -3.92
C LEU A 182 -10.31 -13.50 -3.72
N LEU A 183 -9.57 -13.32 -4.82
CA LEU A 183 -8.15 -12.97 -4.76
C LEU A 183 -7.92 -11.56 -4.25
N LYS A 184 -8.71 -10.58 -4.70
CA LYS A 184 -8.63 -9.20 -4.20
C LYS A 184 -8.91 -9.17 -2.71
N TYR A 185 -9.93 -9.90 -2.26
CA TYR A 185 -10.25 -10.02 -0.84
C TYR A 185 -9.09 -10.63 -0.07
N TRP A 186 -8.62 -11.81 -0.45
CA TRP A 186 -7.51 -12.49 0.20
C TRP A 186 -6.22 -11.63 0.23
N LEU A 187 -5.82 -11.03 -0.90
CA LEU A 187 -4.64 -10.18 -0.97
C LEU A 187 -4.75 -8.96 -0.05
N ARG A 188 -5.94 -8.35 0.04
CA ARG A 188 -6.22 -7.23 0.95
C ARG A 188 -6.04 -7.65 2.40
N GLU A 189 -6.67 -8.75 2.81
CA GLU A 189 -6.58 -9.25 4.18
C GLU A 189 -5.15 -9.69 4.55
N LYS A 190 -4.32 -10.09 3.57
CA LYS A 190 -2.89 -10.40 3.78
C LYS A 190 -1.96 -9.19 3.61
N GLN A 191 -2.48 -8.00 3.34
CA GLN A 191 -1.72 -6.77 3.06
C GLN A 191 -0.72 -6.91 1.90
N LEU A 192 -1.14 -7.62 0.85
CA LEU A 192 -0.37 -7.91 -0.36
C LEU A 192 -0.99 -7.31 -1.62
N ASN A 193 -2.01 -6.45 -1.49
CA ASN A 193 -2.72 -5.81 -2.61
C ASN A 193 -2.11 -4.47 -3.06
N GLU A 194 -1.15 -3.92 -2.34
CA GLU A 194 -0.60 -2.58 -2.59
C GLU A 194 0.71 -2.62 -3.37
N VAL A 195 0.70 -2.14 -4.62
CA VAL A 195 1.86 -2.15 -5.54
C VAL A 195 3.02 -1.31 -5.00
N TYR A 196 2.74 -0.16 -4.38
CA TYR A 196 3.79 0.70 -3.81
C TYR A 196 4.53 0.03 -2.64
N LYS A 197 3.91 -0.95 -1.96
CA LYS A 197 4.56 -1.83 -0.97
C LYS A 197 5.14 -3.10 -1.59
N GLY A 198 5.10 -3.25 -2.91
CA GLY A 198 5.57 -4.44 -3.64
C GLY A 198 4.56 -5.57 -3.78
N GLY A 199 3.29 -5.33 -3.41
CA GLY A 199 2.20 -6.29 -3.57
C GLY A 199 1.73 -6.41 -5.03
N LEU A 200 0.64 -7.16 -5.22
CA LEU A 200 0.01 -7.40 -6.50
C LEU A 200 -1.21 -6.47 -6.67
N GLY A 201 -1.18 -5.61 -7.69
CA GLY A 201 -2.25 -4.66 -7.96
C GLY A 201 -3.53 -5.34 -8.50
N SER A 202 -4.69 -4.72 -8.29
CA SER A 202 -5.99 -5.25 -8.72
C SER A 202 -6.09 -5.51 -10.23
N TYR A 203 -5.54 -4.61 -11.05
CA TYR A 203 -5.48 -4.80 -12.50
C TYR A 203 -4.57 -5.98 -12.87
N CYS A 204 -3.40 -6.08 -12.23
CA CYS A 204 -2.48 -7.21 -12.40
C CYS A 204 -3.16 -8.54 -12.07
N VAL A 205 -3.90 -8.62 -10.95
CA VAL A 205 -4.69 -9.80 -10.56
C VAL A 205 -5.70 -10.16 -11.65
N SER A 206 -6.43 -9.17 -12.15
CA SER A 206 -7.44 -9.35 -13.19
C SER A 206 -6.83 -9.93 -14.47
N LEU A 207 -5.70 -9.38 -14.92
CA LEU A 207 -4.96 -9.89 -16.06
C LEU A 207 -4.44 -11.31 -15.84
N THR A 208 -3.98 -11.67 -14.64
CA THR A 208 -3.54 -13.05 -14.39
C THR A 208 -4.68 -14.06 -14.40
N VAL A 209 -5.88 -13.66 -13.97
CA VAL A 209 -7.07 -14.51 -14.08
C VAL A 209 -7.49 -14.68 -15.54
N ILE A 210 -7.58 -13.58 -16.30
CA ILE A 210 -7.87 -13.62 -17.74
C ILE A 210 -6.84 -14.49 -18.47
N GLY A 211 -5.56 -14.27 -18.20
CA GLY A 211 -4.45 -15.04 -18.77
C GLY A 211 -4.53 -16.52 -18.47
N PHE A 212 -4.86 -16.91 -17.25
CA PHE A 212 -5.06 -18.31 -16.87
C PHE A 212 -6.20 -18.97 -17.65
N PHE A 213 -7.37 -18.34 -17.74
CA PHE A 213 -8.50 -18.92 -18.45
C PHE A 213 -8.29 -18.95 -19.97
N ASN A 214 -7.61 -17.94 -20.53
CA ASN A 214 -7.20 -17.93 -21.93
C ASN A 214 -6.14 -19.01 -22.21
N PHE A 215 -5.20 -19.23 -21.29
CA PHE A 215 -4.23 -20.33 -21.37
C PHE A 215 -4.95 -21.68 -21.37
N LYS A 216 -5.85 -21.93 -20.42
CA LYS A 216 -6.66 -23.16 -20.36
C LYS A 216 -7.46 -23.38 -21.64
N ARG A 217 -8.10 -22.34 -22.19
CA ARG A 217 -8.84 -22.39 -23.47
C ARG A 217 -7.96 -22.83 -24.65
N ARG A 218 -6.66 -22.50 -24.61
CA ARG A 218 -5.70 -22.85 -25.67
C ARG A 218 -5.09 -24.23 -25.50
N THR A 219 -4.96 -24.70 -24.27
CA THR A 219 -4.25 -25.96 -23.96
C THR A 219 -5.17 -27.15 -23.80
N LEU A 220 -6.43 -26.94 -23.47
CA LEU A 220 -7.43 -28.00 -23.33
C LEU A 220 -8.19 -28.21 -24.63
N GLY A 221 -8.71 -29.42 -24.85
CA GLY A 221 -9.71 -29.65 -25.89
C GLY A 221 -10.98 -28.85 -25.62
N TRP A 222 -11.76 -28.53 -26.66
CA TRP A 222 -12.97 -27.70 -26.52
C TRP A 222 -13.95 -28.27 -25.48
N GLN A 223 -14.23 -29.57 -25.54
CA GLN A 223 -15.14 -30.25 -24.61
C GLN A 223 -14.63 -30.21 -23.17
N GLU A 224 -13.31 -30.37 -22.96
CA GLU A 224 -12.70 -30.31 -21.63
C GLU A 224 -12.75 -28.89 -21.07
N TYR A 225 -12.50 -27.88 -21.90
CA TYR A 225 -12.59 -26.48 -21.50
C TYR A 225 -14.04 -26.11 -21.14
N GLU A 226 -15.00 -26.53 -21.96
CA GLU A 226 -16.42 -26.31 -21.73
C GLU A 226 -16.88 -26.96 -20.41
N ALA A 227 -16.51 -28.21 -20.18
CA ALA A 227 -16.77 -28.90 -18.91
C ALA A 227 -16.11 -28.20 -17.72
N PHE A 228 -14.88 -27.69 -17.88
CA PHE A 228 -14.17 -26.95 -16.85
C PHE A 228 -14.89 -25.65 -16.46
N ILE A 229 -15.34 -24.85 -17.44
CA ILE A 229 -16.02 -23.57 -17.18
C ILE A 229 -17.49 -23.74 -16.78
N ALA A 230 -18.12 -24.87 -17.12
CA ALA A 230 -19.45 -25.24 -16.64
C ALA A 230 -19.42 -25.79 -15.20
N GLY A 231 -18.25 -26.21 -14.72
CA GLY A 231 -18.06 -26.75 -13.38
C GLY A 231 -18.18 -25.71 -12.24
N PRO A 232 -18.05 -26.17 -10.98
CA PRO A 232 -18.07 -25.29 -9.82
C PRO A 232 -16.85 -24.34 -9.79
N ARG A 233 -17.05 -23.11 -9.30
CA ARG A 233 -15.99 -22.12 -9.06
C ARG A 233 -14.90 -22.67 -8.15
N TYR A 234 -15.22 -23.62 -7.26
CA TYR A 234 -14.23 -24.32 -6.43
C TYR A 234 -13.13 -24.95 -7.30
N ASN A 235 -13.49 -25.73 -8.32
CA ASN A 235 -12.52 -26.40 -9.20
C ASN A 235 -11.68 -25.37 -9.95
N MET A 236 -12.32 -24.32 -10.49
CA MET A 236 -11.63 -23.24 -11.17
C MET A 236 -10.61 -22.53 -10.26
N PHE A 237 -10.97 -22.28 -9.00
CA PHE A 237 -10.10 -21.60 -8.05
C PHE A 237 -8.92 -22.48 -7.63
N VAL A 238 -9.14 -23.78 -7.41
CA VAL A 238 -8.07 -24.73 -7.11
C VAL A 238 -7.10 -24.82 -8.28
N GLU A 239 -7.60 -24.97 -9.51
CA GLU A 239 -6.78 -25.01 -10.74
C GLU A 239 -6.01 -23.71 -10.96
N TYR A 240 -6.62 -22.55 -10.69
CA TYR A 240 -5.94 -21.26 -10.74
C TYR A 240 -4.79 -21.16 -9.72
N LEU A 241 -5.01 -21.65 -8.50
CA LEU A 241 -3.96 -21.70 -7.49
C LEU A 241 -2.87 -22.70 -7.88
N GLU A 242 -3.21 -23.84 -8.46
CA GLU A 242 -2.26 -24.82 -8.99
C GLU A 242 -1.37 -24.20 -10.07
N PHE A 243 -1.99 -23.48 -11.01
CA PHE A 243 -1.28 -22.69 -12.03
C PHE A 243 -0.26 -21.74 -11.41
N TRP A 244 -0.66 -20.93 -10.42
CA TRP A 244 0.28 -20.02 -9.75
C TRP A 244 1.43 -20.72 -9.03
N THR A 245 1.18 -21.92 -8.48
CA THR A 245 2.22 -22.66 -7.76
C THR A 245 3.19 -23.40 -8.66
N SER A 246 2.78 -23.72 -9.89
CA SER A 246 3.61 -24.37 -10.91
C SER A 246 4.25 -23.38 -11.89
N TRP A 247 3.69 -22.18 -12.04
CA TRP A 247 4.19 -21.17 -12.98
C TRP A 247 5.57 -20.65 -12.60
N ARG A 248 6.52 -20.77 -13.53
CA ARG A 248 7.89 -20.24 -13.39
C ARG A 248 7.94 -18.75 -13.69
N TYR A 249 7.17 -17.93 -12.97
CA TYR A 249 7.05 -16.47 -13.21
C TYR A 249 8.39 -15.67 -13.24
N ARG A 250 9.48 -16.26 -12.71
CA ARG A 250 10.83 -15.70 -12.80
C ARG A 250 11.42 -15.81 -14.19
N GLU A 251 11.17 -16.94 -14.85
CA GLU A 251 11.63 -17.30 -16.18
C GLU A 251 10.59 -16.94 -17.24
N ASP A 252 9.30 -16.93 -16.90
CA ASP A 252 8.24 -16.80 -17.88
C ASP A 252 7.61 -15.39 -17.89
N THR A 253 7.13 -14.99 -19.06
CA THR A 253 6.27 -13.82 -19.29
C THR A 253 4.87 -14.31 -19.62
N MET A 254 3.86 -13.75 -18.95
CA MET A 254 2.46 -13.95 -19.34
C MET A 254 2.02 -12.86 -20.30
N ILE A 255 1.39 -13.28 -21.40
CA ILE A 255 0.60 -12.45 -22.31
C ILE A 255 -0.86 -12.86 -22.09
N PRO A 256 -1.64 -12.11 -21.28
CA PRO A 256 -2.97 -12.52 -20.84
C PRO A 256 -3.96 -12.81 -21.98
N ASP A 257 -3.87 -12.05 -23.06
CA ASP A 257 -4.68 -12.23 -24.26
C ASP A 257 -3.69 -12.26 -25.44
N PRO A 258 -3.49 -13.41 -26.11
CA PRO A 258 -4.39 -14.56 -26.18
C PRO A 258 -4.23 -15.65 -25.10
N GLY A 259 -3.43 -15.45 -24.04
CA GLY A 259 -3.21 -16.45 -22.98
C GLY A 259 -1.97 -17.29 -23.21
N VAL A 260 -0.86 -16.64 -23.55
CA VAL A 260 0.41 -17.27 -23.90
C VAL A 260 1.42 -17.07 -22.78
N ILE A 261 2.23 -18.09 -22.52
CA ILE A 261 3.35 -18.06 -21.59
C ILE A 261 4.63 -18.25 -22.38
N LEU A 262 5.47 -17.22 -22.41
CA LEU A 262 6.74 -17.25 -23.10
C LEU A 262 7.87 -17.34 -22.08
N THR A 263 8.74 -18.33 -22.21
CA THR A 263 10.00 -18.31 -21.48
C THR A 263 10.80 -17.11 -21.94
N LYS A 264 11.24 -16.27 -21.00
CA LYS A 264 12.07 -15.09 -21.24
C LYS A 264 13.31 -15.59 -21.97
N GLY A 265 13.41 -15.26 -23.25
CA GLY A 265 14.66 -15.42 -24.00
C GLY A 265 15.78 -14.67 -23.28
N GLN A 266 17.04 -14.96 -23.63
CA GLN A 266 18.20 -14.23 -23.14
C GLN A 266 18.10 -12.75 -23.56
N SER A 267 17.32 -11.96 -22.82
CA SER A 267 17.20 -10.53 -22.99
C SER A 267 18.58 -9.92 -22.79
N THR A 268 19.00 -9.06 -23.71
CA THR A 268 20.27 -8.31 -23.66
C THR A 268 20.41 -7.48 -22.38
N ARG A 269 19.28 -7.15 -21.73
CA ARG A 269 19.24 -6.63 -20.37
C ARG A 269 18.94 -7.78 -19.41
N LYS A 270 19.88 -8.09 -18.50
CA LYS A 270 19.68 -9.07 -17.40
C LYS A 270 18.39 -8.68 -16.64
N PRO A 271 17.29 -9.42 -16.79
CA PRO A 271 16.10 -9.14 -15.99
C PRO A 271 16.46 -9.40 -14.53
N LEU A 272 16.00 -8.55 -13.62
CA LEU A 272 16.09 -8.85 -12.19
C LEU A 272 15.28 -10.14 -11.96
N GLY A 273 15.95 -11.27 -11.70
CA GLY A 273 15.40 -12.64 -11.70
C GLY A 273 14.33 -12.97 -10.65
N PHE A 274 13.67 -11.96 -10.10
CA PHE A 274 12.55 -12.03 -9.16
C PHE A 274 11.32 -11.25 -9.64
N MET A 275 11.37 -10.61 -10.81
CA MET A 275 10.27 -9.77 -11.31
C MET A 275 9.21 -10.61 -12.06
N LEU A 276 7.97 -10.46 -11.61
CA LEU A 276 6.77 -10.87 -12.34
C LEU A 276 6.64 -10.03 -13.61
N ARG A 277 6.43 -10.66 -14.76
CA ARG A 277 6.24 -9.97 -16.04
C ARG A 277 4.93 -10.36 -16.69
N ILE A 278 4.04 -9.38 -16.82
CA ILE A 278 2.70 -9.54 -17.42
C ILE A 278 2.50 -8.37 -18.38
N ILE A 279 2.31 -8.69 -19.66
CA ILE A 279 2.13 -7.69 -20.71
C ILE A 279 0.68 -7.20 -20.69
N ASP A 280 0.49 -5.88 -20.63
CA ASP A 280 -0.83 -5.27 -20.72
C ASP A 280 -1.41 -5.45 -22.13
N PRO A 281 -2.59 -6.09 -22.31
CA PRO A 281 -3.21 -6.26 -23.62
C PRO A 281 -3.60 -4.94 -24.30
N THR A 282 -3.75 -3.87 -23.53
CA THR A 282 -4.14 -2.54 -24.02
C THR A 282 -2.96 -1.59 -24.23
N ASP A 283 -1.76 -1.99 -23.75
CA ASP A 283 -0.50 -1.24 -23.88
C ASP A 283 0.69 -2.23 -23.84
N PRO A 284 1.08 -2.85 -24.97
CA PRO A 284 2.10 -3.92 -24.99
C PRO A 284 3.48 -3.54 -24.42
N GLU A 285 3.79 -2.25 -24.36
CA GLU A 285 5.04 -1.73 -23.76
C GLU A 285 4.98 -1.70 -22.22
N ASN A 286 3.79 -1.82 -21.64
CA ASN A 286 3.57 -1.75 -20.21
C ASN A 286 3.60 -3.13 -19.55
N ASP A 287 4.71 -3.42 -18.86
CA ASP A 287 4.76 -4.51 -17.89
C ASP A 287 4.02 -4.11 -16.60
N VAL A 288 2.86 -4.75 -16.36
CA VAL A 288 2.00 -4.51 -15.19
C VAL A 288 2.60 -5.14 -13.92
N GLY A 289 3.41 -6.19 -14.07
CA GLY A 289 4.02 -6.93 -12.96
C GLY A 289 5.24 -6.25 -12.34
N LYS A 290 5.83 -5.24 -13.01
CA LYS A 290 7.11 -4.60 -12.61
C LYS A 290 7.16 -4.06 -11.19
N GLY A 291 6.02 -3.62 -10.64
CA GLY A 291 5.92 -3.07 -9.28
C GLY A 291 5.89 -4.13 -8.18
N SER A 292 5.59 -5.38 -8.51
CA SER A 292 5.29 -6.46 -7.57
C SER A 292 6.54 -7.20 -7.06
N HIS A 293 7.50 -6.46 -6.50
CA HIS A 293 8.77 -7.01 -6.02
C HIS A 293 8.65 -7.98 -4.83
N LYS A 294 7.48 -8.09 -4.18
CA LYS A 294 7.18 -9.12 -3.16
C LYS A 294 6.46 -10.35 -3.73
N ILE A 295 6.47 -10.55 -5.05
CA ILE A 295 5.85 -11.74 -5.68
C ILE A 295 6.28 -13.08 -5.05
N PRO A 296 7.53 -13.31 -4.57
CA PRO A 296 7.86 -14.58 -3.91
C PRO A 296 7.06 -14.81 -2.61
N ARG A 297 6.71 -13.72 -1.90
CA ARG A 297 5.86 -13.79 -0.70
C ARG A 297 4.41 -14.09 -1.07
N VAL A 298 3.90 -13.51 -2.17
CA VAL A 298 2.56 -13.78 -2.68
C VAL A 298 2.43 -15.25 -3.07
N VAL A 299 3.36 -15.79 -3.87
CA VAL A 299 3.33 -17.19 -4.31
C VAL A 299 3.42 -18.16 -3.11
N ARG A 300 4.31 -17.91 -2.14
CA ARG A 300 4.36 -18.72 -0.92
C ARG A 300 3.04 -18.70 -0.15
N ALA A 301 2.36 -17.56 -0.13
CA ALA A 301 1.05 -17.44 0.51
C ALA A 301 -0.04 -18.16 -0.30
N MET A 302 0.02 -18.14 -1.64
CA MET A 302 -0.89 -18.90 -2.51
C MET A 302 -0.73 -20.42 -2.33
N VAL A 303 0.49 -20.94 -2.14
CA VAL A 303 0.72 -22.36 -1.80
C VAL A 303 -0.07 -22.75 -0.55
N LYS A 304 0.02 -21.93 0.51
CA LYS A 304 -0.73 -22.17 1.76
C LYS A 304 -2.23 -22.05 1.57
N LEU A 305 -2.67 -21.09 0.75
CA LEU A 305 -4.07 -20.91 0.41
C LEU A 305 -4.61 -22.15 -0.33
N LYS A 306 -3.89 -22.66 -1.34
CA LYS A 306 -4.23 -23.87 -2.08
C LYS A 306 -4.46 -25.06 -1.14
N GLN A 307 -3.47 -25.33 -0.29
CA GLN A 307 -3.55 -26.41 0.70
C GLN A 307 -4.72 -26.23 1.69
N ALA A 308 -5.09 -25.00 2.03
CA ALA A 308 -6.22 -24.73 2.92
C ALA A 308 -7.57 -24.93 2.22
N ILE A 309 -7.72 -24.43 0.99
CA ILE A 309 -8.94 -24.61 0.18
C ILE A 309 -9.17 -26.09 -0.15
N GLN A 310 -8.11 -26.83 -0.50
CA GLN A 310 -8.19 -28.27 -0.75
C GLN A 310 -8.64 -29.04 0.50
N ARG A 311 -8.12 -28.69 1.69
CA ARG A 311 -8.57 -29.28 2.96
C ARG A 311 -10.01 -28.97 3.32
N LEU A 312 -10.52 -27.80 2.93
CA LEU A 312 -11.93 -27.46 3.17
C LEU A 312 -12.89 -28.19 2.24
N GLY A 313 -12.45 -28.54 1.02
CA GLY A 313 -13.29 -29.19 0.02
C GLY A 313 -14.36 -28.27 -0.60
N PRO A 314 -15.14 -28.77 -1.57
CA PRO A 314 -16.17 -28.00 -2.26
C PRO A 314 -17.37 -27.64 -1.36
N ASP A 315 -17.67 -28.47 -0.36
CA ASP A 315 -18.81 -28.31 0.56
C ASP A 315 -18.48 -27.42 1.78
N MET A 316 -17.41 -26.62 1.68
CA MET A 316 -16.94 -25.73 2.74
C MET A 316 -18.01 -24.77 3.27
N GLU A 317 -18.03 -24.60 4.59
CA GLU A 317 -18.87 -23.59 5.23
C GLU A 317 -18.24 -22.19 5.19
N PHE A 318 -19.07 -21.16 5.03
CA PHE A 318 -18.60 -19.78 4.85
C PHE A 318 -17.71 -19.24 5.98
N PRO A 319 -17.96 -19.53 7.28
CA PRO A 319 -17.06 -19.11 8.34
C PRO A 319 -15.66 -19.73 8.23
N ALA A 320 -15.55 -20.97 7.74
CA ALA A 320 -14.27 -21.64 7.54
C ALA A 320 -13.52 -21.05 6.33
N LEU A 321 -14.22 -20.83 5.22
CA LEU A 321 -13.67 -20.17 4.04
C LEU A 321 -13.20 -18.75 4.36
N ASP A 322 -14.00 -17.97 5.08
CA ASP A 322 -13.63 -16.63 5.50
C ASP A 322 -12.39 -16.61 6.39
N ARG A 323 -12.25 -17.58 7.31
CA ARG A 323 -11.05 -17.72 8.14
C ARG A 323 -9.81 -18.00 7.30
N VAL A 324 -9.92 -18.83 6.26
CA VAL A 324 -8.82 -19.12 5.33
C VAL A 324 -8.43 -17.88 4.53
N LEU A 325 -9.41 -17.16 3.99
CA LEU A 325 -9.16 -15.98 3.14
C LEU A 325 -8.68 -14.78 3.97
N SER A 326 -9.32 -14.50 5.10
CA SER A 326 -9.06 -13.30 5.92
C SER A 326 -8.07 -13.49 7.07
N GLY A 327 -7.72 -14.73 7.39
CA GLY A 327 -6.90 -15.05 8.56
C GLY A 327 -7.69 -15.18 9.86
N THR A 328 -7.00 -15.66 10.90
CA THR A 328 -7.60 -15.85 12.23
C THR A 328 -7.80 -14.51 12.94
N PRO A 329 -8.70 -14.42 13.94
CA PRO A 329 -8.83 -13.23 14.77
C PRO A 329 -7.50 -12.77 15.38
N ALA A 330 -6.67 -13.70 15.85
CA ALA A 330 -5.34 -13.40 16.39
C ALA A 330 -4.39 -12.82 15.33
N GLU A 331 -4.41 -13.35 14.10
CA GLU A 331 -3.64 -12.78 12.99
C GLU A 331 -4.09 -11.34 12.68
N LYS A 332 -5.41 -11.09 12.66
CA LYS A 332 -5.98 -9.76 12.44
C LYS A 332 -5.57 -8.77 13.54
N GLU A 333 -5.65 -9.18 14.81
CA GLU A 333 -5.22 -8.36 15.94
C GLU A 333 -3.72 -8.04 15.89
N MET A 334 -2.89 -9.04 15.55
CA MET A 334 -1.47 -8.85 15.33
C MET A 334 -1.20 -7.84 14.21
N PHE A 335 -1.96 -7.93 13.10
CA PHE A 335 -1.84 -6.97 11.99
C PHE A 335 -2.25 -5.55 12.38
N LEU A 336 -3.33 -5.38 13.14
CA LEU A 336 -3.75 -4.08 13.66
C LEU A 336 -2.67 -3.49 14.58
N THR A 337 -2.10 -4.31 15.46
CA THR A 337 -1.00 -3.90 16.34
C THR A 337 0.24 -3.48 15.54
N GLN A 338 0.59 -4.25 14.50
CA GLN A 338 1.71 -3.94 13.61
C GLN A 338 1.47 -2.64 12.83
N LYS A 339 0.26 -2.42 12.32
CA LYS A 339 -0.15 -1.19 11.64
C LYS A 339 -0.03 0.02 12.59
N ALA A 340 -0.60 -0.07 13.79
CA ALA A 340 -0.50 0.99 14.80
C ALA A 340 0.96 1.29 15.20
N HIS A 341 1.82 0.28 15.26
CA HIS A 341 3.26 0.50 15.47
C HIS A 341 3.91 1.20 14.27
N GLN A 342 3.56 0.79 13.05
CA GLN A 342 4.05 1.41 11.83
C GLN A 342 3.63 2.88 11.72
N ASP A 343 2.38 3.20 12.07
CA ASP A 343 1.85 4.57 12.02
C ASP A 343 2.56 5.47 13.04
N ARG A 344 2.79 4.98 14.27
CA ARG A 344 3.64 5.68 15.26
C ARG A 344 5.06 5.93 14.75
N ASN A 345 5.67 4.95 14.08
CA ASN A 345 7.00 5.13 13.50
C ASN A 345 6.99 6.12 12.33
N ASN A 346 5.98 6.06 11.47
CA ASN A 346 5.79 7.00 10.36
C ASN A 346 5.69 8.42 10.89
N ARG A 347 4.90 8.64 11.95
CA ARG A 347 4.73 9.93 12.59
C ARG A 347 6.02 10.45 13.20
N LYS A 348 6.76 9.60 13.93
CA LYS A 348 8.08 9.96 14.47
C LYS A 348 9.06 10.37 13.37
N MET A 349 9.08 9.65 12.25
CA MET A 349 9.92 9.97 11.11
C MET A 349 9.52 11.29 10.43
N GLN A 350 8.22 11.56 10.29
CA GLN A 350 7.71 12.83 9.76
C GLN A 350 8.19 14.01 10.63
N LEU A 351 8.00 13.94 11.95
CA LEU A 351 8.46 14.99 12.88
C LEU A 351 9.98 15.19 12.81
N GLN A 352 10.76 14.12 12.62
CA GLN A 352 12.21 14.23 12.43
C GLN A 352 12.56 14.92 11.11
N MET A 353 11.88 14.59 10.01
CA MET A 353 12.09 15.23 8.71
C MET A 353 11.69 16.71 8.75
N GLU A 354 10.58 17.03 9.41
CA GLU A 354 10.11 18.41 9.59
C GLU A 354 11.10 19.25 10.40
N ARG A 355 11.64 18.72 11.52
CA ARG A 355 12.69 19.39 12.29
C ARG A 355 13.94 19.67 11.45
N ARG A 356 14.34 18.73 10.59
CA ARG A 356 15.48 18.90 9.67
C ARG A 356 15.21 19.99 8.63
N LEU A 357 13.99 20.03 8.09
CA LEU A 357 13.57 21.05 7.14
C LEU A 357 13.60 22.44 7.78
N ARG A 358 12.95 22.62 8.93
CA ARG A 358 12.96 23.90 9.68
C ARG A 358 14.37 24.36 10.03
N ARG A 359 15.28 23.44 10.40
CA ARG A 359 16.70 23.78 10.66
C ARG A 359 17.40 24.24 9.39
N ALA A 360 17.17 23.57 8.26
CA ALA A 360 17.76 23.95 6.99
C ALA A 360 17.25 25.32 6.51
N GLU A 361 15.96 25.60 6.68
CA GLU A 361 15.33 26.88 6.33
C GLU A 361 15.92 28.03 7.17
N ARG A 362 15.96 27.90 8.50
CA ARG A 362 16.60 28.90 9.37
C ARG A 362 18.08 29.13 9.04
N ASN A 363 18.81 28.08 8.68
CA ASN A 363 20.21 28.22 8.27
C ASN A 363 20.34 28.96 6.93
N ALA A 364 19.40 28.75 6.00
CA ALA A 364 19.37 29.46 4.73
C ALA A 364 18.99 30.93 4.90
N GLU A 365 18.01 31.25 5.77
CA GLU A 365 17.64 32.61 6.15
C GLU A 365 18.84 33.36 6.75
N LYS A 366 19.51 32.79 7.75
CA LYS A 366 20.74 33.38 8.34
C LYS A 366 21.86 33.56 7.32
N ALA A 367 21.98 32.66 6.34
CA ALA A 367 22.96 32.81 5.27
C ALA A 367 22.57 33.93 4.30
N ALA A 368 21.27 34.13 4.06
CA ALA A 368 20.73 35.21 3.25
C ALA A 368 20.93 36.58 3.91
N GLU A 369 20.65 36.70 5.21
CA GLU A 369 20.88 37.92 6.00
C GLU A 369 22.35 38.39 5.89
N ARG A 370 23.30 37.44 5.93
CA ARG A 370 24.74 37.76 5.81
C ARG A 370 25.20 38.12 4.40
N ARG A 371 24.47 37.70 3.36
CA ARG A 371 24.92 37.78 1.95
C ARG A 371 23.95 38.55 1.05
N GLY A 372 22.88 39.11 1.59
CA GLY A 372 21.78 39.77 0.87
C GLY A 372 20.90 38.84 0.02
N ARG A 373 21.27 37.57 -0.19
CA ARG A 373 20.50 36.60 -1.00
C ARG A 373 20.76 35.14 -0.62
N ILE A 374 19.78 34.28 -0.86
CA ILE A 374 19.95 32.82 -0.79
C ILE A 374 20.68 32.35 -2.06
N GLY A 375 21.76 31.60 -1.91
CA GLY A 375 22.49 31.03 -3.04
C GLY A 375 21.69 29.93 -3.76
N PRO A 376 21.77 29.80 -5.10
CA PRO A 376 20.99 28.81 -5.87
C PRO A 376 21.17 27.36 -5.39
N ALA A 377 22.37 26.98 -4.95
CA ALA A 377 22.65 25.64 -4.43
C ALA A 377 21.91 25.33 -3.11
N VAL A 378 21.74 26.35 -2.24
CA VAL A 378 20.98 26.22 -0.98
C VAL A 378 19.50 26.10 -1.29
N GLN A 379 18.98 26.92 -2.20
CA GLN A 379 17.59 26.86 -2.65
C GLN A 379 17.24 25.49 -3.24
N LYS A 380 18.07 24.98 -4.17
CA LYS A 380 17.90 23.64 -4.76
C LYS A 380 17.96 22.52 -3.70
N SER A 381 18.79 22.69 -2.67
CA SER A 381 18.89 21.72 -1.57
C SER A 381 17.67 21.73 -0.67
N LEU A 382 17.11 22.91 -0.37
CA LEU A 382 15.87 23.06 0.38
C LEU A 382 14.67 22.48 -0.37
N GLU A 383 14.55 22.78 -1.66
CA GLU A 383 13.49 22.26 -2.51
C GLU A 383 13.49 20.73 -2.54
N LYS A 384 14.66 20.11 -2.73
CA LYS A 384 14.82 18.65 -2.68
C LYS A 384 14.47 18.06 -1.30
N LEU A 385 14.68 18.81 -0.22
CA LEU A 385 14.31 18.38 1.13
C LEU A 385 12.79 18.46 1.36
N ARG A 386 12.15 19.54 0.87
CA ARG A 386 10.69 19.72 0.87
C ARG A 386 10.02 18.61 0.06
N GLU A 387 10.49 18.37 -1.15
CA GLU A 387 9.98 17.32 -2.04
C GLU A 387 10.05 15.94 -1.37
N LYS A 388 11.19 15.60 -0.74
CA LYS A 388 11.32 14.34 0.01
C LYS A 388 10.36 14.22 1.18
N HIS A 389 10.14 15.32 1.91
CA HIS A 389 9.20 15.36 3.03
C HIS A 389 7.76 15.17 2.55
N GLU A 390 7.36 15.88 1.50
CA GLU A 390 6.05 15.76 0.89
C GLU A 390 5.81 14.36 0.31
N GLN A 391 6.78 13.79 -0.41
CA GLN A 391 6.72 12.41 -0.91
C GLN A 391 6.63 11.38 0.23
N PHE A 392 7.23 11.66 1.39
CA PHE A 392 7.12 10.78 2.55
C PHE A 392 5.70 10.76 3.10
N ILE A 393 5.07 11.93 3.19
CA ILE A 393 3.70 12.10 3.70
C ILE A 393 2.68 11.51 2.71
N THR A 394 2.71 11.94 1.45
CA THR A 394 1.74 11.53 0.41
C THR A 394 1.72 10.03 0.13
N ARG A 395 2.84 9.32 0.31
CA ARG A 395 2.90 7.85 0.20
C ARG A 395 2.24 7.11 1.39
N ARG A 396 1.73 7.83 2.38
CA ARG A 396 1.16 7.29 3.63
C ARG A 396 -0.18 7.98 3.91
N PRO A 397 -1.29 7.49 3.34
CA PRO A 397 -2.59 8.15 3.43
C PRO A 397 -3.02 8.54 4.86
N THR A 398 -2.89 7.62 5.83
CA THR A 398 -3.21 7.90 7.24
C THR A 398 -2.41 9.08 7.79
N LEU A 399 -1.10 9.08 7.58
CA LEU A 399 -0.21 10.16 8.02
C LEU A 399 -0.54 11.47 7.31
N ALA A 400 -0.89 11.40 6.03
CA ALA A 400 -1.20 12.59 5.25
C ALA A 400 -2.46 13.30 5.73
N VAL A 401 -3.50 12.54 6.06
CA VAL A 401 -4.72 13.08 6.69
C VAL A 401 -4.42 13.70 8.05
N GLU A 402 -3.65 13.00 8.91
CA GLU A 402 -3.25 13.53 10.23
C GLU A 402 -2.51 14.87 10.11
N VAL A 403 -1.50 14.94 9.22
CA VAL A 403 -0.71 16.17 9.02
C VAL A 403 -1.56 17.28 8.43
N ALA A 404 -2.43 16.98 7.47
CA ALA A 404 -3.33 17.97 6.86
C ALA A 404 -4.33 18.51 7.89
N MET A 405 -4.83 17.67 8.80
CA MET A 405 -5.74 18.08 9.87
C MET A 405 -5.06 19.00 10.88
N GLU A 406 -3.84 18.67 11.31
CA GLU A 406 -3.06 19.54 12.20
C GLU A 406 -2.74 20.89 11.58
N GLU A 407 -2.39 20.91 10.30
CA GLU A 407 -2.15 22.16 9.58
C GLU A 407 -3.43 23.00 9.45
N PHE A 408 -4.57 22.36 9.22
CA PHE A 408 -5.87 23.02 9.17
C PHE A 408 -6.24 23.65 10.52
N LEU A 409 -6.13 22.91 11.61
CA LEU A 409 -6.42 23.39 12.97
C LEU A 409 -5.48 24.55 13.36
N ARG A 410 -4.20 24.46 13.00
CA ARG A 410 -3.23 25.54 13.25
C ARG A 410 -3.58 26.84 12.51
N LYS A 411 -4.20 26.76 11.33
CA LYS A 411 -4.63 27.93 10.54
C LYS A 411 -5.98 28.49 11.00
N ASN A 412 -6.79 27.72 11.74
CA ASN A 412 -8.14 28.07 12.16
C ASN A 412 -8.33 27.83 13.68
N PRO A 413 -7.73 28.65 14.56
CA PRO A 413 -7.75 28.42 16.01
C PRO A 413 -9.14 28.54 16.67
N GLY A 414 -10.17 29.04 15.96
CA GLY A 414 -11.54 29.23 16.46
C GLY A 414 -12.50 28.05 16.23
N SER A 415 -12.11 27.02 15.46
CA SER A 415 -12.89 25.79 15.34
C SER A 415 -12.54 24.88 16.52
N SER A 416 -13.39 24.86 17.55
CA SER A 416 -13.14 24.14 18.80
C SER A 416 -13.02 22.63 18.58
N GLU A 417 -12.17 22.00 19.40
CA GLU A 417 -11.95 20.54 19.49
C GLU A 417 -13.20 19.76 19.96
N GLN A 418 -14.27 20.46 20.34
CA GLN A 418 -15.41 19.91 21.08
C GLN A 418 -16.51 19.29 20.20
N ASP A 419 -16.50 19.55 18.89
CA ASP A 419 -17.42 18.93 17.92
C ASP A 419 -16.83 17.70 17.20
N LEU A 420 -15.68 17.19 17.67
CA LEU A 420 -14.98 16.07 17.04
C LEU A 420 -14.88 14.88 18.02
N PRO A 421 -15.38 13.68 17.66
CA PRO A 421 -15.17 12.51 18.49
C PRO A 421 -13.70 12.04 18.40
N GLY A 422 -12.99 12.07 19.53
CA GLY A 422 -11.97 11.05 19.82
C GLY A 422 -10.50 11.46 19.89
N LEU A 423 -10.13 12.65 20.37
CA LEU A 423 -8.74 12.96 20.73
C LEU A 423 -8.65 13.56 22.15
N ARG A 424 -8.21 12.75 23.13
CA ARG A 424 -7.61 13.26 24.37
C ARG A 424 -6.18 12.76 24.44
N HIS A 425 -5.22 13.67 24.40
CA HIS A 425 -3.82 13.40 24.67
C HIS A 425 -3.57 13.39 26.18
N GLY A 426 -2.97 12.31 26.69
CA GLY A 426 -2.29 12.29 28.00
C GLY A 426 -0.85 12.79 27.89
N PRO A 427 -0.22 13.23 29.00
CA PRO A 427 1.07 13.91 28.98
C PRO A 427 2.20 12.93 28.65
N GLY A 428 3.14 13.35 27.80
CA GLY A 428 4.33 12.58 27.45
C GLY A 428 5.48 12.78 28.42
N PRO A 429 6.36 11.78 28.63
CA PRO A 429 7.62 11.99 29.35
C PRO A 429 8.78 12.27 28.39
N GLY A 430 9.56 13.29 28.74
CA GLY A 430 11.02 13.24 28.79
C GLY A 430 11.78 13.17 27.47
N ASP A 431 12.26 14.33 27.03
CA ASP A 431 13.24 14.54 25.97
C ASP A 431 14.58 13.86 26.28
N ARG A 432 15.26 13.34 25.24
CA ARG A 432 16.72 13.15 25.20
C ARG A 432 17.15 12.90 23.75
N GLY A 433 17.79 13.92 23.18
CA GLY A 433 18.20 13.99 21.78
C GLY A 433 19.43 13.15 21.41
N ALA A 434 19.55 12.88 20.11
CA ALA A 434 20.81 12.51 19.46
C ALA A 434 20.73 12.87 17.96
N GLU A 435 21.59 13.79 17.52
CA GLU A 435 21.73 14.19 16.13
C GLU A 435 22.59 13.20 15.33
N SER A 436 22.23 12.95 14.07
CA SER A 436 23.19 12.50 13.05
C SER A 436 22.74 12.93 11.64
N ALA A 437 23.69 13.34 10.79
CA ALA A 437 23.47 13.54 9.36
C ALA A 437 24.69 13.06 8.53
N THR A 438 24.46 11.97 7.79
CA THR A 438 24.64 11.70 6.33
C THR A 438 25.04 12.89 5.42
N THR A 439 25.76 12.82 4.26
CA THR A 439 25.98 11.76 3.22
C THR A 439 26.85 12.26 2.05
N ASN A 440 27.49 11.31 1.32
CA ASN A 440 27.71 11.12 -0.15
C ASN A 440 27.85 12.33 -1.11
N ALA A 441 28.91 12.48 -1.95
CA ALA A 441 29.47 11.67 -3.05
C ALA A 441 28.86 11.97 -4.45
N GLY A 442 29.73 12.21 -5.44
CA GLY A 442 29.44 12.09 -6.88
C GLY A 442 30.09 13.16 -7.80
N SER A 443 31.14 12.76 -8.52
CA SER A 443 31.74 13.44 -9.71
C SER A 443 30.89 13.20 -10.98
N PRO A 444 31.27 13.71 -12.19
CA PRO A 444 32.15 12.89 -13.06
C PRO A 444 33.02 13.60 -14.17
N VAL A 445 34.02 12.83 -14.67
CA VAL A 445 34.78 12.81 -15.98
C VAL A 445 35.87 13.90 -16.32
N PRO A 446 36.79 13.71 -17.32
CA PRO A 446 38.21 13.35 -17.13
C PRO A 446 39.25 14.27 -17.84
N MET A 447 40.55 14.11 -17.55
CA MET A 447 41.73 14.16 -18.45
C MET A 447 43.00 14.65 -17.71
N GLU A 448 44.06 13.86 -17.87
CA GLU A 448 45.48 14.00 -17.51
C GLU A 448 46.18 15.11 -18.34
N ASP A 449 47.36 15.66 -18.02
CA ASP A 449 48.28 15.54 -16.88
C ASP A 449 49.31 16.68 -16.99
N THR A 450 49.55 17.41 -15.90
CA THR A 450 50.75 18.22 -15.68
C THR A 450 51.09 18.10 -14.19
N GLY A 451 52.34 17.73 -13.88
CA GLY A 451 52.82 17.30 -12.57
C GLY A 451 52.33 18.10 -11.35
N LYS A 452 52.03 17.37 -10.27
CA LYS A 452 51.30 17.91 -9.10
C LYS A 452 52.17 18.77 -8.20
N SER A 453 51.64 19.93 -7.81
CA SER A 453 52.31 20.88 -6.91
C SER A 453 52.29 20.42 -5.44
N PRO A 454 53.16 20.95 -4.56
CA PRO A 454 53.19 20.62 -3.13
C PRO A 454 51.82 20.76 -2.42
N GLU A 455 50.98 21.72 -2.84
CA GLU A 455 49.63 21.90 -2.29
C GLU A 455 48.66 20.76 -2.67
N GLN A 456 48.86 20.10 -3.81
CA GLN A 456 48.06 18.93 -4.20
C GLN A 456 48.40 17.71 -3.36
N LEU A 457 49.68 17.50 -3.04
CA LEU A 457 50.10 16.43 -2.14
C LEU A 457 49.54 16.62 -0.72
N GLU A 458 49.49 17.86 -0.22
CA GLU A 458 48.90 18.15 1.09
C GLU A 458 47.38 17.92 1.12
N ARG A 459 46.67 18.25 0.03
CA ARG A 459 45.23 17.96 -0.10
C ARG A 459 44.95 16.46 -0.19
N GLU A 460 45.79 15.70 -0.88
CA GLU A 460 45.69 14.25 -0.98
C GLU A 460 45.94 13.57 0.38
N ALA A 461 46.93 14.04 1.14
CA ALA A 461 47.19 13.56 2.49
C ALA A 461 46.01 13.84 3.44
N LYS A 462 45.41 15.05 3.39
CA LYS A 462 44.21 15.40 4.16
C LYS A 462 43.00 14.55 3.76
N HIS A 463 42.89 14.22 2.46
CA HIS A 463 41.82 13.35 1.95
C HIS A 463 42.00 11.90 2.42
N ALA A 464 43.21 11.36 2.33
CA ALA A 464 43.56 10.02 2.82
C ALA A 464 43.28 9.86 4.32
N ALA A 465 43.70 10.83 5.15
CA ALA A 465 43.41 10.85 6.58
C ALA A 465 41.90 10.87 6.88
N THR A 466 41.12 11.56 6.03
CA THR A 466 39.65 11.60 6.16
C THR A 466 39.00 10.25 5.81
N ILE A 467 39.51 9.57 4.78
CA ILE A 467 39.05 8.23 4.39
C ILE A 467 39.34 7.24 5.53
N GLU A 468 40.53 7.29 6.09
CA GLU A 468 40.96 6.42 7.18
C GLU A 468 40.12 6.63 8.45
N LYS A 469 39.85 7.89 8.81
CA LYS A 469 38.94 8.22 9.93
C LYS A 469 37.53 7.68 9.72
N LYS A 470 37.01 7.70 8.48
CA LYS A 470 35.71 7.10 8.14
C LYS A 470 35.75 5.57 8.22
N ARG A 471 36.86 4.95 7.80
CA ARG A 471 37.06 3.49 7.87
C ARG A 471 37.08 3.02 9.33
N LEU A 472 37.86 3.67 10.18
CA LEU A 472 37.94 3.38 11.62
C LEU A 472 36.57 3.53 12.31
N LYS A 473 35.81 4.56 11.95
CA LYS A 473 34.45 4.76 12.49
C LYS A 473 33.48 3.66 12.05
N ARG A 474 33.59 3.18 10.80
CA ARG A 474 32.76 2.09 10.27
C ARG A 474 33.09 0.77 10.96
N GLU A 475 34.36 0.52 11.21
CA GLU A 475 34.85 -0.67 11.91
C GLU A 475 34.39 -0.72 13.37
N LYS A 476 34.53 0.38 14.11
CA LYS A 476 33.95 0.52 15.47
C LYS A 476 32.44 0.30 15.50
N MET A 477 31.73 0.75 14.47
CA MET A 477 30.28 0.54 14.34
C MET A 477 29.92 -0.93 14.08
N LEU A 478 30.73 -1.65 13.31
CA LEU A 478 30.56 -3.08 13.03
C LEU A 478 30.85 -3.90 14.28
N GLN A 479 31.95 -3.62 14.99
CA GLN A 479 32.29 -4.26 16.27
C GLN A 479 31.16 -4.08 17.30
N LYS A 480 30.64 -2.86 17.48
CA LYS A 480 29.51 -2.59 18.38
C LYS A 480 28.21 -3.30 17.97
N ARG A 481 28.02 -3.57 16.68
CA ARG A 481 26.87 -4.35 16.18
C ARG A 481 27.04 -5.84 16.47
N GLU A 482 28.25 -6.37 16.35
CA GLU A 482 28.58 -7.77 16.66
C GLU A 482 28.44 -8.04 18.16
N GLU A 483 28.96 -7.14 18.99
CA GLU A 483 28.83 -7.18 20.45
C GLU A 483 27.35 -7.22 20.88
N ARG A 484 26.52 -6.30 20.37
CA ARG A 484 25.06 -6.31 20.63
C ARG A 484 24.36 -7.59 20.16
N LYS A 485 24.84 -8.23 19.09
CA LYS A 485 24.31 -9.53 18.64
C LYS A 485 24.71 -10.63 19.63
N ARG A 486 25.94 -10.60 20.14
CA ARG A 486 26.46 -11.55 21.12
C ARG A 486 25.72 -11.42 22.46
N GLU A 487 25.59 -10.21 23.00
CA GLU A 487 24.80 -9.93 24.21
C GLU A 487 23.35 -10.42 24.08
N LYS A 488 22.72 -10.22 22.91
CA LYS A 488 21.35 -10.71 22.66
C LYS A 488 21.27 -12.24 22.62
N LYS A 489 22.29 -12.92 22.10
CA LYS A 489 22.37 -14.39 22.12
C LYS A 489 22.54 -14.89 23.55
N GLU A 490 23.48 -14.32 24.30
CA GLU A 490 23.74 -14.66 25.71
C GLU A 490 22.50 -14.42 26.59
N ARG A 491 21.81 -13.28 26.41
CA ARG A 491 20.55 -13.01 27.11
C ARG A 491 19.45 -14.03 26.80
N LYS A 492 19.38 -14.52 25.55
CA LYS A 492 18.42 -15.58 25.18
C LYS A 492 18.78 -16.92 25.81
N VAL A 493 20.07 -17.26 25.87
CA VAL A 493 20.55 -18.48 26.54
C VAL A 493 20.25 -18.42 28.03
N ARG A 494 20.57 -17.30 28.70
CA ARG A 494 20.30 -17.11 30.13
C ARG A 494 18.81 -17.26 30.46
N LYS A 495 17.92 -16.68 29.64
CA LYS A 495 16.47 -16.84 29.78
C LYS A 495 15.99 -18.28 29.58
N ARG A 496 16.62 -19.07 28.71
CA ARG A 496 16.30 -20.49 28.53
C ARG A 496 16.71 -21.31 29.75
N MET A 497 17.94 -21.11 30.24
CA MET A 497 18.43 -21.78 31.45
C MET A 497 17.56 -21.47 32.67
N GLU A 498 17.14 -20.21 32.84
CA GLU A 498 16.27 -19.80 33.95
C GLU A 498 14.86 -20.41 33.86
N ALA A 499 14.32 -20.53 32.65
CA ALA A 499 13.03 -21.20 32.42
C ALA A 499 13.11 -22.71 32.69
N GLU A 500 14.22 -23.35 32.36
CA GLU A 500 14.47 -24.77 32.60
C GLU A 500 14.66 -25.06 34.10
N ARG A 501 15.41 -24.21 34.81
CA ARG A 501 15.56 -24.31 36.27
C ARG A 501 14.22 -24.12 37.01
N ARG A 502 13.36 -23.22 36.52
CA ARG A 502 11.98 -23.06 37.06
C ARG A 502 11.12 -24.29 36.81
N LYS A 503 11.30 -24.99 35.69
CA LYS A 503 10.59 -26.26 35.42
C LYS A 503 11.06 -27.36 36.37
N GLN A 504 12.36 -27.49 36.58
CA GLN A 504 12.92 -28.49 37.50
C GLN A 504 12.43 -28.28 38.93
N LEU A 505 12.47 -27.04 39.44
CA LEU A 505 11.92 -26.71 40.76
C LEU A 505 10.42 -27.04 40.87
N ALA A 506 9.64 -26.76 39.82
CA ALA A 506 8.21 -27.10 39.81
C ALA A 506 7.94 -28.62 39.70
N GLU A 507 8.85 -29.40 39.13
CA GLU A 507 8.77 -30.86 39.13
C GLU A 507 9.18 -31.46 40.48
N GLU A 508 10.24 -30.93 41.12
CA GLU A 508 10.67 -31.31 42.47
C GLU A 508 9.59 -31.01 43.51
N GLU A 509 8.94 -29.84 43.44
CA GLU A 509 7.84 -29.45 44.35
C GLU A 509 6.62 -30.37 44.17
N LYS A 510 6.32 -30.80 42.94
CA LYS A 510 5.27 -31.79 42.68
C LYS A 510 5.62 -33.17 43.21
N LEU A 511 6.89 -33.58 43.14
CA LEU A 511 7.38 -34.85 43.68
C LEU A 511 7.40 -34.85 45.22
N ALA A 512 7.71 -33.72 45.84
CA ALA A 512 7.65 -33.55 47.29
C ALA A 512 6.21 -33.60 47.81
N ASN A 513 5.29 -32.86 47.19
CA ASN A 513 3.87 -32.86 47.58
C ASN A 513 3.16 -34.19 47.26
N GLY A 514 3.67 -34.97 46.31
CA GLY A 514 3.17 -36.32 46.02
C GLY A 514 3.58 -37.40 47.03
N ARG A 515 4.61 -37.14 47.87
CA ARG A 515 5.08 -38.07 48.91
C ARG A 515 4.40 -37.87 50.26
N GLU A 516 3.76 -36.73 50.50
CA GLU A 516 3.00 -36.46 51.73
C GLU A 516 1.56 -37.01 51.69
N SER A 517 1.16 -37.65 50.58
CA SER A 517 -0.19 -38.20 50.38
C SER A 517 -0.23 -39.74 50.30
N CYS A 518 0.76 -40.43 50.87
CA CYS A 518 0.81 -41.90 50.89
C CYS A 518 0.94 -42.47 52.30
#